data_AF-A0A7S3AIW2-F1
#
_entry.id   AF-A0A7S3AIW2-F1
#
_cell.length_a   1.000
_cell.length_b   1.000
_cell.length_c   1.000
_cell.angle_alpha   90.00
_cell.angle_beta   90.00
_cell.angle_gamma   90.00
#
_symmetry.space_group_name_H-M   'P 1'
#
loop_
_entity.id
_entity.type
_entity.pdbx_description
1 polymer ?
#
loop_
_entity_poly.entity_id
_entity_poly.type
_entity_poly.pdbx_seq_one_letter_code
_entity_poly.pdbx_strand_id
1 'polypeptide(L)'
;HLHGTRSWTLVAQNLPGRTGKQCRERWHNHLDHDIRKDAWSVEEDRMLYELHEKFGNKWADIAKYLQGRTDNAVKNHWNSALRRGKNIDHMLVDGMIPTAFPDGIPPIPGGT
;
A
#
# COMPACT_ATOMS: atom_id res chain seq x y z
N HIS A 1 -1.29 -22.65 -18.02
CA HIS A 1 -0.33 -21.57 -18.36
C HIS A 1 -0.94 -20.63 -19.41
N LEU A 2 -1.97 -19.85 -19.08
CA LEU A 2 -2.62 -18.89 -20.00
C LEU A 2 -3.45 -17.95 -19.09
N HIS A 3 -3.25 -16.65 -18.94
CA HIS A 3 -2.59 -15.63 -19.75
C HIS A 3 -1.91 -14.66 -18.78
N GLY A 4 -0.57 -14.63 -18.77
CA GLY A 4 0.17 -13.63 -18.00
C GLY A 4 -0.17 -12.23 -18.51
N THR A 5 -0.54 -11.33 -17.60
CA THR A 5 -0.36 -9.85 -17.50
C THR A 5 -0.22 -8.95 -18.75
N ARG A 6 -0.35 -9.45 -19.98
CA ARG A 6 0.02 -8.79 -21.24
C ARG A 6 -1.15 -8.47 -22.16
N SER A 7 -2.40 -8.78 -21.80
CA SER A 7 -3.53 -8.35 -22.64
C SER A 7 -4.82 -8.08 -21.86
N TRP A 8 -4.77 -7.09 -20.97
CA TRP A 8 -5.96 -6.54 -20.31
C TRP A 8 -7.01 -6.01 -21.31
N THR A 9 -6.57 -5.68 -22.53
CA THR A 9 -7.42 -5.32 -23.67
C THR A 9 -8.31 -6.49 -24.12
N LEU A 10 -7.81 -7.72 -24.11
CA LEU A 10 -8.57 -8.93 -24.48
C LEU A 10 -9.59 -9.31 -23.38
N VAL A 11 -9.24 -9.08 -22.12
CA VAL A 11 -10.16 -9.27 -20.98
C VAL A 11 -11.32 -8.27 -21.05
N ALA A 12 -11.03 -7.02 -21.40
CA ALA A 12 -12.04 -5.97 -21.56
C ALA A 12 -13.03 -6.24 -22.72
N GLN A 13 -12.61 -6.93 -23.78
CA GLN A 13 -13.50 -7.32 -24.88
C GLN A 13 -14.63 -8.27 -24.45
N ASN A 14 -14.44 -9.00 -23.35
CA ASN A 14 -15.45 -9.89 -22.77
C ASN A 14 -16.29 -9.23 -21.66
N LEU A 15 -16.06 -7.93 -21.38
CA LEU A 15 -16.77 -7.16 -20.36
C LEU A 15 -17.32 -5.87 -20.96
N PRO A 16 -18.54 -5.89 -21.56
CA PRO A 16 -19.12 -4.70 -22.18
C PRO A 16 -19.18 -3.54 -21.18
N GLY A 17 -18.66 -2.38 -21.60
CA GLY A 17 -18.61 -1.16 -20.79
C GLY A 17 -17.42 -1.05 -19.82
N ARG A 18 -16.43 -1.95 -19.87
CA ARG A 18 -15.19 -1.86 -19.07
C ARG A 18 -13.95 -1.73 -19.95
N THR A 19 -13.02 -0.87 -19.56
CA THR A 19 -11.73 -0.70 -20.25
C THR A 19 -10.66 -1.62 -19.67
N GLY A 20 -9.64 -1.96 -20.46
CA GLY A 20 -8.51 -2.78 -20.00
C GLY A 20 -7.78 -2.18 -18.79
N LYS A 21 -7.78 -0.84 -18.67
CA LYS A 21 -7.27 -0.13 -17.50
C LYS A 21 -8.04 -0.49 -16.22
N GLN A 22 -9.37 -0.51 -16.28
CA GLN A 22 -10.20 -0.88 -15.13
C GLN A 22 -10.01 -2.36 -14.72
N CYS A 23 -9.77 -3.25 -15.69
CA CYS A 23 -9.49 -4.66 -15.42
C CYS A 23 -8.14 -4.85 -14.72
N ARG A 24 -7.10 -4.17 -15.23
CA ARG A 24 -5.76 -4.17 -14.62
C ARG A 24 -5.78 -3.59 -13.20
N GLU A 25 -6.44 -2.46 -13.00
CA GLU A 25 -6.56 -1.83 -11.68
C GLU A 25 -7.28 -2.74 -10.68
N ARG A 26 -8.34 -3.43 -11.10
CA ARG A 26 -9.04 -4.38 -10.22
C ARG A 26 -8.15 -5.56 -9.84
N TRP A 27 -7.34 -6.07 -10.76
CA TRP A 27 -6.43 -7.17 -10.46
C TRP A 27 -5.37 -6.76 -9.44
N HIS A 28 -4.58 -5.72 -9.76
CA HIS A 28 -3.49 -5.27 -8.90
C HIS A 28 -3.94 -4.72 -7.54
N ASN A 29 -5.18 -4.22 -7.41
CA ASN A 29 -5.67 -3.66 -6.15
C ASN A 29 -6.50 -4.65 -5.32
N HIS A 30 -7.04 -5.72 -5.90
CA HIS A 30 -8.02 -6.57 -5.20
C HIS A 30 -7.97 -8.08 -5.48
N LEU A 31 -7.39 -8.53 -6.60
CA LEU A 31 -7.41 -9.95 -7.00
C LEU A 31 -6.02 -10.61 -7.01
N ASP A 32 -4.95 -9.83 -6.89
CA ASP A 32 -3.62 -10.39 -6.69
C ASP A 32 -3.57 -11.12 -5.35
N HIS A 33 -3.05 -12.35 -5.38
CA HIS A 33 -3.04 -13.26 -4.22
C HIS A 33 -2.10 -12.74 -3.12
N ASP A 34 -1.15 -11.88 -3.47
CA ASP A 34 -0.21 -11.26 -2.55
C ASP A 34 -0.82 -10.09 -1.75
N ILE A 35 -2.09 -9.71 -2.02
CA ILE A 35 -2.77 -8.61 -1.33
C ILE A 35 -3.31 -9.08 0.01
N ARG A 36 -2.78 -8.51 1.08
CA ARG A 36 -3.27 -8.73 2.44
C ARG A 36 -4.57 -7.95 2.67
N LYS A 37 -5.63 -8.68 3.00
CA LYS A 37 -6.95 -8.13 3.37
C LYS A 37 -7.14 -7.97 4.88
N ASP A 38 -6.12 -8.34 5.66
CA ASP A 38 -6.13 -8.25 7.10
C ASP A 38 -6.16 -6.79 7.57
N ALA A 39 -6.57 -6.57 8.82
CA ALA A 39 -6.50 -5.28 9.48
C ALA A 39 -5.05 -4.75 9.48
N TRP A 40 -4.90 -3.42 9.48
CA TRP A 40 -3.58 -2.79 9.62
C TRP A 40 -3.05 -3.01 11.02
N SER A 41 -1.78 -3.42 11.12
CA SER A 41 -1.10 -3.54 12.41
C SER A 41 -0.54 -2.20 12.87
N VAL A 42 -0.33 -2.07 14.18
CA VAL A 42 0.27 -0.86 14.77
C VAL A 42 1.67 -0.60 14.20
N GLU A 43 2.43 -1.67 13.92
CA GLU A 43 3.74 -1.58 13.29
C GLU A 43 3.64 -1.10 11.83
N GLU A 44 2.64 -1.55 11.07
CA GLU A 44 2.37 -1.02 9.73
C GLU A 44 2.02 0.47 9.76
N ASP A 45 1.29 0.91 10.79
CA ASP A 45 0.93 2.32 10.99
C ASP A 45 2.14 3.19 11.34
N ARG A 46 3.01 2.71 12.23
CA ARG A 46 4.29 3.37 12.54
C ARG A 46 5.20 3.46 11.32
N MET A 47 5.35 2.36 10.58
CA MET A 47 6.11 2.33 9.33
C MET A 47 5.54 3.33 8.33
N LEU A 48 4.23 3.32 8.12
CA LEU A 48 3.56 4.25 7.20
C LEU A 48 3.78 5.71 7.62
N TYR A 49 3.70 6.01 8.92
CA TYR A 49 3.95 7.34 9.45
C TYR A 49 5.38 7.82 9.15
N GLU A 50 6.40 7.06 9.54
CA GLU A 50 7.81 7.41 9.29
C GLU A 50 8.19 7.47 7.80
N LEU A 51 7.65 6.55 6.99
CA LEU A 51 7.89 6.56 5.55
C LEU A 51 7.20 7.73 4.87
N HIS A 52 6.03 8.16 5.34
CA HIS A 52 5.36 9.36 4.84
C HIS A 52 6.13 10.63 5.21
N GLU A 53 6.64 10.73 6.44
CA GLU A 53 7.53 11.85 6.85
C GLU A 53 8.77 11.94 5.94
N LYS A 54 9.36 10.79 5.56
CA LYS A 54 10.55 10.76 4.68
C LYS A 54 10.24 11.00 3.20
N PHE A 55 9.19 10.39 2.66
CA PHE A 55 8.94 10.31 1.22
C PHE A 55 7.74 11.14 0.74
N GLY A 56 6.90 11.63 1.65
CA GLY A 56 5.63 12.28 1.35
C GLY A 56 4.64 11.33 0.67
N ASN A 57 3.88 11.84 -0.30
CA ASN A 57 2.82 11.09 -0.99
C ASN A 57 3.34 10.10 -2.06
N LYS A 58 4.57 9.58 -1.93
CA LYS A 58 5.14 8.58 -2.84
C LYS A 58 4.63 7.18 -2.51
N TRP A 59 3.33 6.95 -2.65
CA TRP A 59 2.65 5.73 -2.20
C TRP A 59 3.20 4.45 -2.80
N ALA A 60 3.64 4.48 -4.06
CA ALA A 60 4.25 3.34 -4.72
C ALA A 60 5.62 2.96 -4.11
N ASP A 61 6.38 3.92 -3.60
CA ASP A 61 7.64 3.65 -2.92
C ASP A 61 7.39 3.17 -1.49
N ILE A 62 6.44 3.78 -0.78
CA ILE A 62 6.04 3.38 0.57
C ILE A 62 5.49 1.93 0.57
N ALA A 63 4.67 1.58 -0.42
CA ALA A 63 4.12 0.22 -0.56
C ALA A 63 5.19 -0.87 -0.70
N LYS A 64 6.39 -0.54 -1.20
CA LYS A 64 7.50 -1.52 -1.29
C LYS A 64 8.05 -1.93 0.07
N TYR A 65 7.87 -1.09 1.10
CA TYR A 65 8.22 -1.42 2.49
C TYR A 65 7.12 -2.21 3.20
N LEU A 66 5.86 -2.00 2.80
CA LEU A 66 4.68 -2.62 3.40
C LEU A 66 4.25 -3.85 2.59
N GLN A 67 4.93 -4.98 2.80
CA GLN A 67 4.70 -6.21 2.03
C GLN A 67 3.23 -6.63 2.03
N GLY A 68 2.67 -6.79 0.83
CA GLY A 68 1.27 -7.17 0.62
C GLY A 68 0.25 -6.03 0.80
N ARG A 69 0.70 -4.78 1.04
CA ARG A 69 -0.11 -3.57 0.93
C ARG A 69 0.16 -2.90 -0.41
N THR A 70 -0.89 -2.64 -1.17
CA THR A 70 -0.78 -1.92 -2.45
C THR A 70 -0.63 -0.42 -2.21
N ASP A 71 -0.09 0.32 -3.19
CA ASP A 71 0.01 1.79 -3.13
C ASP A 71 -1.35 2.45 -2.88
N ASN A 72 -2.42 1.89 -3.45
CA ASN A 72 -3.78 2.35 -3.21
C ASN A 72 -4.25 2.05 -1.77
N ALA A 73 -3.92 0.88 -1.22
CA ALA A 73 -4.24 0.54 0.17
C ALA A 73 -3.53 1.50 1.15
N VAL A 74 -2.23 1.75 0.92
CA VAL A 74 -1.41 2.69 1.70
C VAL A 74 -2.01 4.11 1.67
N LYS A 75 -2.28 4.64 0.47
CA LYS A 75 -2.91 5.95 0.32
C LYS A 75 -4.27 6.04 1.01
N ASN A 76 -5.11 5.01 0.85
CA ASN A 76 -6.44 5.00 1.44
C ASN A 76 -6.37 4.95 2.97
N HIS A 77 -5.49 4.12 3.51
CA HIS A 77 -5.26 4.00 4.94
C HIS A 77 -4.77 5.32 5.53
N TRP A 78 -3.78 5.96 4.90
CA TRP A 78 -3.34 7.30 5.27
C TRP A 78 -4.50 8.31 5.32
N ASN A 79 -5.31 8.40 4.24
CA ASN A 79 -6.38 9.41 4.16
C ASN A 79 -7.60 9.12 5.05
N SER A 80 -7.81 7.87 5.46
CA SER A 80 -8.97 7.44 6.25
C SER A 80 -8.66 7.33 7.74
N ALA A 81 -7.49 6.80 8.11
CA ALA A 81 -7.07 6.55 9.48
C ALA A 81 -6.10 7.61 10.01
N LEU A 82 -5.02 7.92 9.29
CA LEU A 82 -3.91 8.71 9.84
C LEU A 82 -4.05 10.24 9.63
N ARG A 83 -4.56 10.69 8.48
CA ARG A 83 -4.67 12.13 8.13
C ARG A 83 -5.76 12.88 8.89
N ARG A 84 -6.73 12.18 9.49
CA ARG A 84 -7.91 12.81 10.13
C ARG A 84 -7.74 13.07 11.63
N GLY A 85 -6.51 13.11 12.14
CA GLY A 85 -6.25 13.43 13.55
C GLY A 85 -6.94 12.50 14.54
N LYS A 86 -7.40 11.33 14.09
CA LYS A 86 -8.03 10.33 14.95
C LYS A 86 -6.94 9.42 15.45
N ASN A 87 -6.37 9.86 16.58
CA ASN A 87 -5.74 9.01 17.57
C ASN A 87 -4.51 8.25 17.05
N ILE A 88 -3.35 8.90 17.09
CA ILE A 88 -2.05 8.22 17.02
C ILE A 88 -1.75 7.43 18.30
N ASP A 89 -2.62 7.49 19.33
CA ASP A 89 -2.36 6.89 20.64
C ASP A 89 -2.13 5.38 20.56
N HIS A 90 -2.82 4.70 19.64
CA HIS A 90 -2.58 3.28 19.39
C HIS A 90 -1.15 2.98 18.90
N MET A 91 -0.45 3.96 18.31
CA MET A 91 0.95 3.85 17.92
C MET A 91 1.92 4.19 19.05
N LEU A 92 1.47 4.84 20.13
CA LEU A 92 2.35 5.27 21.22
C LEU A 92 2.78 4.09 22.10
N VAL A 93 4.03 4.12 22.54
CA VAL A 93 4.56 3.33 23.65
C VAL A 93 5.23 4.31 24.59
N ASP A 94 4.82 4.31 25.86
CA ASP A 94 5.30 5.27 26.87
C ASP A 94 5.17 6.74 26.45
N GLY A 95 4.13 7.06 25.66
CA GLY A 95 3.82 8.42 25.21
C GLY A 95 4.63 8.90 24.00
N MET A 96 5.46 8.05 23.39
CA MET A 96 6.19 8.36 22.15
C MET A 96 5.84 7.37 21.05
N ILE A 97 5.88 7.79 19.78
CA ILE A 97 5.81 6.85 18.65
C ILE A 97 7.18 6.19 18.55
N PRO A 98 7.33 4.88 18.81
CA PRO A 98 8.60 4.18 18.61
C PRO A 98 8.94 4.18 17.13
N THR A 99 10.23 4.31 16.84
CA THR A 99 10.68 4.14 15.45
C THR A 99 10.45 2.69 15.00
N ALA A 100 9.83 2.52 13.85
CA ALA A 100 9.74 1.27 13.12
C ALA A 100 11.07 0.90 12.43
N PHE A 101 12.02 1.84 12.36
CA PHE A 101 13.32 1.68 11.72
C PHE A 101 14.46 2.12 12.66
N PRO A 102 14.78 1.33 13.69
CA PRO A 102 15.81 1.69 14.68
C PRO A 102 17.19 1.94 14.07
N ASP A 103 17.53 1.25 12.98
CA ASP A 103 18.78 1.41 12.23
C ASP A 103 18.67 2.40 11.07
N GLY A 104 17.55 3.13 10.98
CA GLY A 104 17.20 4.03 9.88
C GLY A 104 16.44 3.34 8.75
N ILE A 105 15.65 4.13 8.01
CA ILE A 105 14.83 3.61 6.90
C ILE A 105 15.74 3.08 5.80
N PRO A 106 15.69 1.78 5.48
CA PRO A 106 16.57 1.17 4.48
C PRO A 106 16.28 1.71 3.06
N PRO A 107 17.18 1.49 2.10
CA PRO A 107 16.93 1.80 0.69
C PRO A 107 15.63 1.15 0.21
N ILE A 108 14.98 1.78 -0.76
CA ILE A 108 13.70 1.31 -1.29
C ILE A 108 13.87 -0.11 -1.85
N PRO A 109 13.13 -1.11 -1.33
CA PRO A 109 13.25 -2.48 -1.81
C PRO A 109 12.94 -2.57 -3.30
N GLY A 110 13.88 -3.12 -4.09
CA GLY A 110 13.73 -3.26 -5.54
C GLY A 110 13.91 -1.96 -6.35
N GLY A 111 14.46 -0.90 -5.76
CA GLY A 111 14.92 0.29 -6.48
C GLY A 111 16.38 0.19 -6.91
N THR A 112 16.66 0.54 -8.17
CA THR A 112 17.97 1.00 -8.66
C THR A 112 18.23 2.43 -8.24
#